data_AF-F8QIL5-F1
#
_entry.id   AF-F8QIL5-F1
#
_cell.length_a   1.000
_cell.length_b   1.000
_cell.length_c   1.000
_cell.angle_alpha   90.00
_cell.angle_beta   90.00
_cell.angle_gamma   90.00
#
_symmetry.space_group_name_H-M   'P 1'
#
loop_
_entity.id
_entity.type
_entity.pdbx_description
1 polymer ?
#
loop_
_entity_poly.entity_id
_entity_poly.type
_entity_poly.pdbx_seq_one_letter_code
_entity_poly.pdbx_strand_id
1 'polypeptide(L)' 'MGLERLRRKRVERLKLPPSHTISDYALVRRQFQIFERALKRFRSDVGLWVQYVEVAKREGAKALVGRILAR' A
#
# COMPACT_ATOMS: atom_id res chain seq x y z
N MET A 1 -6.70 -8.82 4.16
CA MET A 1 -5.65 -7.77 4.22
C MET A 1 -5.85 -6.92 5.49
N GLY A 2 -5.21 -7.29 6.60
CA GLY A 2 -5.49 -6.69 7.92
C GLY A 2 -4.27 -6.46 8.82
N LEU A 3 -3.06 -6.78 8.36
CA LEU A 3 -1.83 -6.68 9.16
C LEU A 3 -1.50 -5.25 9.56
N GLU A 4 -1.60 -4.27 8.65
CA GLU A 4 -1.38 -2.86 8.99
C GLU A 4 -2.42 -2.36 10.00
N ARG A 5 -3.69 -2.77 9.85
CA ARG A 5 -4.74 -2.47 10.84
C ARG A 5 -4.45 -3.08 12.20
N LEU A 6 -3.97 -4.32 12.25
CA LEU A 6 -3.58 -4.99 13.49
C LEU A 6 -2.37 -4.31 14.14
N ARG A 7 -1.39 -3.88 13.33
CA ARG A 7 -0.21 -3.12 13.78
C ARG A 7 -0.64 -1.82 14.46
N ARG A 8 -1.49 -1.02 13.82
CA ARG A 8 -2.03 0.24 14.38
C ARG A 8 -2.72 0.00 15.72
N LYS A 9 -3.63 -0.98 15.79
CA LYS A 9 -4.28 -1.38 17.05
C LYS A 9 -3.30 -1.80 18.14
N ARG A 10 -2.20 -2.46 17.77
CA ARG A 10 -1.16 -2.89 18.73
C ARG A 10 -0.35 -1.71 19.25
N VAL A 11 0.01 -0.77 18.39
CA VAL A 11 0.73 0.46 18.79
C VAL A 11 -0.13 1.28 19.76
N GLU A 12 -1.41 1.46 19.44
CA GLU A 12 -2.38 2.14 20.32
C GLU A 12 -2.47 1.46 21.69
N ARG A 13 -2.56 0.12 21.74
CA ARG A 13 -2.64 -0.63 23.00
C ARG A 13 -1.37 -0.52 23.85
N LEU A 14 -0.20 -0.46 23.21
CA LEU A 14 1.09 -0.41 23.91
C LEU A 14 1.43 0.99 24.44
N LYS A 15 0.66 2.03 24.07
CA LYS A 15 0.91 3.43 24.48
C LYS A 15 2.35 3.88 24.24
N LEU A 16 2.94 3.42 23.13
CA LEU A 16 4.29 3.81 22.76
C LEU A 16 4.32 5.30 22.42
N PRO A 17 5.43 6.01 22.70
CA PRO A 17 5.57 7.39 22.29
C PRO A 17 5.39 7.49 20.77
N PRO A 18 4.72 8.55 20.26
CA PRO A 18 4.54 8.74 18.83
C PRO A 18 5.91 8.87 18.17
N SER A 19 6.29 7.86 17.40
CA SER A 19 7.56 7.78 16.70
C SER A 19 7.29 7.33 15.27
N HIS A 20 7.88 8.06 14.31
CA HIS A 20 7.86 7.67 12.91
C HIS A 20 9.02 6.72 12.66
N THR A 21 8.70 5.45 12.42
CA THR A 21 9.67 4.37 12.20
C THR A 21 9.45 3.73 10.82
N ILE A 22 10.42 2.91 10.41
CA ILE A 22 10.32 2.13 9.16
C ILE A 22 9.04 1.27 9.14
N SER A 23 8.64 0.76 10.30
CA SER A 23 7.46 -0.09 10.44
C SER A 23 6.14 0.61 10.11
N ASP A 24 6.10 1.94 10.09
CA ASP A 24 4.88 2.70 9.79
C ASP A 24 4.49 2.67 8.31
N TYR A 25 5.47 2.50 7.42
CA TYR A 25 5.22 2.48 5.97
C TYR A 25 5.67 1.17 5.29
N ALA A 26 6.42 0.31 5.99
CA ALA A 26 6.98 -0.92 5.40
C ALA A 26 5.90 -1.84 4.79
N LEU A 27 4.77 -2.03 5.48
CA LEU A 27 3.69 -2.90 5.00
C LEU A 27 3.00 -2.35 3.76
N VAL A 28 2.64 -1.06 3.78
CA VAL A 28 2.02 -0.37 2.64
C VAL A 28 2.97 -0.37 1.44
N ARG A 29 4.25 -0.03 1.65
CA ARG A 29 5.28 -0.08 0.61
C ARG A 29 5.43 -1.48 0.02
N ARG A 30 5.41 -2.53 0.84
CA ARG A 30 5.48 -3.92 0.37
C ARG A 30 4.29 -4.27 -0.49
N GLN A 31 3.08 -3.81 -0.14
CA GLN A 31 1.89 -4.03 -0.95
C GLN A 31 2.05 -3.43 -2.36
N PHE A 32 2.54 -2.20 -2.47
CA PHE A 32 2.82 -1.59 -3.77
C PHE A 32 3.88 -2.35 -4.58
N GLN A 33 4.94 -2.83 -3.93
CA GLN A 33 5.96 -3.64 -4.60
C GLN A 33 5.42 -4.96 -5.14
N ILE A 34 4.43 -5.57 -4.45
CA ILE A 34 3.76 -6.78 -4.94
C ILE A 34 2.95 -6.47 -6.19
N PHE A 35 2.17 -5.38 -6.19
CA PHE A 35 1.43 -4.94 -7.38
C PHE A 35 2.36 -4.64 -8.56
N GLU A 36 3.45 -3.90 -8.37
CA GLU A 36 4.42 -3.63 -9.44
C GLU A 36 5.02 -4.92 -10.02
N ARG A 37 5.28 -5.94 -9.19
CA ARG A 37 5.74 -7.25 -9.66
C ARG A 37 4.65 -8.00 -10.42
N ALA A 38 3.41 -7.96 -9.92
CA ALA A 38 2.27 -8.60 -10.57
C ALA A 38 2.00 -7.97 -11.95
N LEU A 39 2.01 -6.65 -12.04
CA LEU A 39 1.79 -5.92 -13.30
C LEU A 39 2.90 -6.16 -14.33
N LYS A 40 4.15 -6.38 -13.90
CA LYS A 40 5.22 -6.80 -14.83
C LYS A 40 4.93 -8.15 -15.49
N ARG A 41 4.20 -9.05 -14.82
CA ARG A 41 3.86 -10.39 -15.31
C ARG A 41 2.51 -10.43 -16.03
N PHE A 42 1.51 -9.73 -15.51
CA PHE A 42 0.11 -9.78 -15.97
C PHE A 42 -0.34 -8.42 -16.51
N ARG A 43 0.33 -7.91 -17.55
CA ARG A 43 0.11 -6.55 -18.06
C ARG A 43 -1.31 -6.31 -18.60
N SER A 44 -1.92 -7.33 -19.18
CA SER A 44 -3.25 -7.22 -19.82
C SER A 44 -4.42 -7.40 -18.84
N ASP A 45 -4.14 -7.71 -17.57
CA ASP A 45 -5.18 -7.87 -16.55
C ASP A 45 -5.63 -6.50 -16.04
N VAL A 46 -6.72 -5.98 -16.63
CA VAL A 46 -7.32 -4.70 -16.24
C VAL A 46 -7.80 -4.72 -14.78
N GLY A 47 -8.31 -5.85 -14.30
CA GLY A 47 -8.76 -5.99 -12.91
C GLY A 47 -7.63 -5.74 -11.92
N LEU A 48 -6.42 -6.25 -12.23
CA LEU A 48 -5.22 -6.02 -11.44
C LEU A 48 -4.81 -4.53 -11.41
N TRP A 49 -4.92 -3.81 -12.52
CA TRP A 49 -4.67 -2.37 -12.58
C TRP A 49 -5.67 -1.59 -11.71
N VAL A 50 -6.96 -1.89 -11.81
CA VAL A 50 -8.01 -1.25 -11.01
C VAL A 50 -7.75 -1.47 -9.52
N GLN A 51 -7.47 -2.70 -9.10
CA GLN A 51 -7.13 -3.02 -7.71
C GLN A 51 -5.90 -2.24 -7.22
N TYR A 52 -4.88 -2.09 -8.07
CA TYR A 52 -3.70 -1.32 -7.69
C TYR A 52 -4.03 0.15 -7.45
N VAL A 53 -4.81 0.76 -8.34
CA VAL A 53 -5.28 2.15 -8.21
C VAL A 53 -6.14 2.33 -6.95
N GLU A 54 -7.04 1.41 -6.66
CA GLU A 54 -7.88 1.46 -5.45
C GLU A 54 -7.07 1.41 -4.15
N VAL A 55 -6.06 0.54 -4.09
CA VAL A 55 -5.17 0.45 -2.93
C VAL A 55 -4.33 1.72 -2.81
N ALA A 56 -3.79 2.25 -3.93
CA ALA A 56 -3.03 3.50 -3.91
C ALA A 56 -3.89 4.70 -3.47
N LYS A 57 -5.17 4.76 -3.88
CA LYS A 57 -6.15 5.75 -3.40
C LYS A 57 -6.41 5.61 -1.90
N ARG A 58 -6.65 4.39 -1.41
CA ARG A 58 -6.92 4.11 0.01
C ARG A 58 -5.79 4.55 0.92
N GLU A 59 -4.55 4.36 0.50
CA GLU A 59 -3.35 4.73 1.25
C GLU A 59 -2.91 6.19 1.02
N GLY A 60 -3.71 6.99 0.29
CA GLY A 60 -3.45 8.41 0.06
C GLY A 60 -2.27 8.72 -0.88
N ALA A 61 -1.79 7.74 -1.64
CA ALA A 61 -0.63 7.85 -2.53
C ALA A 61 -0.97 8.56 -3.86
N LYS A 62 -1.40 9.82 -3.80
CA LYS A 62 -1.91 10.58 -4.96
C LYS A 62 -0.93 10.65 -6.15
N ALA A 63 0.35 10.92 -5.88
CA ALA A 63 1.38 10.96 -6.91
C ALA A 63 1.60 9.59 -7.58
N LEU A 64 1.42 8.50 -6.83
CA LEU A 64 1.50 7.14 -7.36
C LEU A 64 0.31 6.85 -8.27
N VAL A 65 -0.91 7.24 -7.87
CA VAL A 65 -2.12 7.09 -8.70
C VAL A 65 -1.95 7.78 -10.06
N GLY A 66 -1.47 9.03 -10.07
CA GLY A 66 -1.21 9.76 -11.31
C GLY A 66 -0.21 9.03 -12.22
N ARG A 67 0.86 8.48 -11.64
CA ARG A 67 1.85 7.70 -12.39
C ARG A 67 1.30 6.39 -12.94
N ILE A 68 0.45 5.69 -12.19
CA ILE A 68 -0.17 4.43 -12.63
C ILE A 68 -1.08 4.68 -13.84
N LEU A 69 -1.90 5.74 -13.78
CA LEU A 69 -2.86 6.07 -14.83
C LEU A 69 -2.21 6.70 -16.09
N ALA A 70 -1.02 7.28 -15.95
CA ALA A 70 -0.28 7.85 -17.07
C ALA A 70 0.62 6.85 -17.83
N ARG A 71 0.63 5.57 -17.40
CA ARG A 71 1.34 4.49 -18.11
C ARG A 71 0.51 3.97 -19.29
#